data_AF-A0A370H8U3-F1
#
_entry.id   AF-A0A370H8U3-F1
#
_cell.length_a   1.000
_cell.length_b   1.000
_cell.length_c   1.000
_cell.angle_alpha   90.00
_cell.angle_beta   90.00
_cell.angle_gamma   90.00
#
_symmetry.space_group_name_H-M   'P 1'
#
loop_
_entity.id
_entity.type
_entity.pdbx_description
1 polymer ?
#
loop_
_entity_poly.entity_id
_entity_poly.type
_entity_poly.pdbx_seq_one_letter_code
_entity_poly.pdbx_strand_id
1 'polypeptide(L)'
;MGSQFSVDLEQLDQVVARLNGLAGFVRDHLDGLDDKVAGLSGFWESVAAQAYTEAHREWSTGAREFADGVAEMSDAARKAHERYTRAVDLNLRMWRGE
;
A
#
# COMPACT_ATOMS: atom_id res chain seq x y z
N MET A 1 17.33 -22.91 -18.32
CA MET A 1 16.14 -22.09 -18.62
C MET A 1 15.78 -21.34 -17.34
N GLY A 2 16.24 -20.10 -17.20
CA GLY A 2 15.77 -19.25 -16.09
C GLY A 2 14.31 -18.92 -16.39
N SER A 3 13.40 -19.24 -15.48
CA SER A 3 12.03 -18.76 -15.56
C SER A 3 12.09 -17.23 -15.62
N GLN A 4 11.67 -16.66 -16.74
CA GLN A 4 11.53 -15.21 -16.87
C GLN A 4 10.41 -14.79 -15.92
N PHE A 5 10.78 -14.35 -14.72
CA PHE A 5 9.88 -13.60 -13.87
C PHE A 5 9.60 -12.28 -14.60
N SER A 6 8.52 -12.25 -15.38
CA SER A 6 7.99 -11.03 -15.97
C SER A 6 6.95 -10.50 -14.99
N VAL A 7 7.29 -9.42 -14.29
CA VAL A 7 6.31 -8.64 -13.55
C VAL A 7 5.56 -7.80 -14.56
N ASP A 8 4.25 -8.02 -14.66
CA ASP A 8 3.35 -7.12 -15.37
C ASP A 8 3.18 -5.84 -14.53
N LEU A 9 3.84 -4.77 -14.97
CA LEU A 9 3.83 -3.49 -14.26
C LEU A 9 2.43 -2.86 -14.24
N GLU A 10 1.62 -3.11 -15.27
CA GLU A 10 0.24 -2.60 -15.32
C GLU A 10 -0.62 -3.31 -14.27
N GLN A 11 -0.49 -4.64 -14.17
CA GLN A 11 -1.16 -5.41 -13.12
C GLN A 11 -0.69 -4.97 -11.72
N LEU A 12 0.61 -4.68 -11.55
CA LEU A 12 1.14 -4.22 -10.28
C LEU A 12 0.56 -2.85 -9.89
N ASP A 13 0.50 -1.91 -10.82
CA ASP A 13 -0.10 -0.58 -10.60
C ASP A 13 -1.59 -0.70 -10.24
N GLN A 14 -2.32 -1.62 -10.87
CA GLN A 14 -3.73 -1.90 -10.52
C GLN A 14 -3.86 -2.45 -9.10
N VAL A 15 -2.99 -3.38 -8.69
CA VAL A 15 -2.98 -3.92 -7.32
C VAL A 15 -2.69 -2.82 -6.31
N VAL A 16 -1.70 -1.96 -6.57
CA VAL A 16 -1.36 -0.82 -5.70
C VAL A 16 -2.52 0.15 -5.58
N ALA A 17 -3.17 0.50 -6.69
CA ALA A 17 -4.36 1.35 -6.67
C ALA A 17 -5.48 0.75 -5.82
N ARG A 18 -5.72 -0.57 -5.94
CA ARG A 18 -6.74 -1.26 -5.15
C ARG A 18 -6.40 -1.29 -3.66
N LEU A 19 -5.14 -1.51 -3.29
CA LEU A 19 -4.70 -1.56 -1.89
C LEU A 19 -4.71 -0.15 -1.26
N ASN A 20 -4.34 0.89 -2.02
CA ASN A 20 -4.50 2.28 -1.59
C ASN A 20 -5.97 2.64 -1.38
N GLY A 21 -6.86 2.19 -2.28
CA GLY A 21 -8.30 2.33 -2.12
C GLY A 21 -8.82 1.61 -0.87
N LEU A 22 -8.34 0.41 -0.58
CA LEU A 22 -8.67 -0.34 0.64
C LEU A 22 -8.21 0.41 1.90
N ALA A 23 -6.98 0.94 1.91
CA ALA A 23 -6.49 1.72 3.04
C ALA A 23 -7.31 3.00 3.25
N GLY A 24 -7.73 3.67 2.17
CA GLY A 24 -8.67 4.79 2.22
C GLY A 24 -10.01 4.37 2.82
N PHE A 25 -10.62 3.31 2.29
CA PHE A 25 -11.88 2.77 2.79
C PHE A 25 -11.84 2.43 4.29
N VAL A 26 -10.75 1.83 4.77
CA VAL A 26 -10.56 1.52 6.19
C VAL A 26 -10.49 2.81 7.01
N ARG A 27 -9.70 3.81 6.59
CA ARG A 27 -9.62 5.10 7.29
C ARG A 27 -10.97 5.80 7.35
N ASP A 28 -11.72 5.86 6.24
CA ASP A 28 -13.04 6.48 6.21
C ASP A 28 -14.02 5.79 7.18
N HIS A 29 -13.92 4.46 7.34
CA HIS A 29 -14.71 3.72 8.31
C HIS A 29 -14.28 4.01 9.75
N LEU A 30 -12.99 4.16 10.01
CA LEU A 30 -12.47 4.54 11.32
C LEU A 30 -12.89 5.96 11.71
N ASP A 31 -12.83 6.91 10.78
CA ASP A 31 -13.32 8.28 10.97
C ASP A 31 -14.85 8.28 11.25
N GLY A 32 -15.61 7.47 10.51
CA GLY A 32 -17.04 7.30 10.76
C GLY A 32 -17.38 6.60 12.08
N LEU A 33 -16.46 5.81 12.65
CA LEU A 33 -16.60 5.28 14.00
C LEU A 33 -16.31 6.37 15.05
N ASP A 34 -15.31 7.23 14.82
CA ASP A 34 -14.99 8.35 15.69
C ASP A 34 -16.15 9.32 15.83
N ASP A 35 -16.81 9.67 14.73
CA ASP A 35 -17.99 10.54 14.75
C ASP A 35 -19.12 9.94 15.60
N LYS A 36 -19.34 8.63 15.49
CA LYS A 36 -20.35 7.92 16.29
C LYS A 36 -19.99 7.90 17.77
N VAL A 37 -18.72 7.65 18.09
CA VAL A 37 -18.22 7.65 19.47
C VAL A 37 -18.28 9.06 20.07
N ALA A 38 -17.95 10.10 19.32
CA ALA A 38 -18.08 11.49 19.76
C ALA A 38 -19.52 11.85 20.12
N GLY A 39 -20.50 11.32 19.38
CA GLY A 39 -21.93 11.44 19.71
C GLY A 39 -22.36 10.77 21.03
N LEU A 40 -21.56 9.86 21.57
CA LEU A 40 -21.82 9.16 22.84
C LEU A 40 -21.14 9.81 24.06
N SER A 41 -20.33 10.86 23.84
CA SER A 41 -19.41 11.47 24.82
C SER A 41 -20.01 11.85 26.19
N GLY A 42 -21.32 12.09 26.28
CA GLY A 42 -21.99 12.37 27.57
C GLY A 42 -22.19 11.16 28.49
N PHE A 43 -22.14 9.92 27.97
CA PHE A 43 -22.28 8.67 28.73
C PHE A 43 -21.05 7.75 28.62
N TRP A 44 -20.08 8.13 27.79
CA TRP A 44 -18.94 7.32 27.38
C TRP A 44 -17.64 7.71 28.10
N GLU A 45 -17.71 7.89 29.42
CA GLU A 45 -16.52 7.97 30.30
C GLU A 45 -16.31 6.61 30.98
N SER A 46 -15.65 5.68 30.29
CA SER A 46 -15.31 4.37 30.88
C SER A 46 -14.04 3.78 30.27
N VAL A 47 -13.60 2.64 30.82
CA VAL A 47 -12.53 1.80 30.27
C VAL A 47 -12.72 1.48 28.79
N ALA A 48 -13.98 1.39 28.32
CA ALA A 48 -14.28 1.16 26.90
C ALA A 48 -13.85 2.34 26.00
N ALA A 49 -13.88 3.57 26.50
CA ALA A 49 -13.44 4.76 25.76
C ALA A 49 -11.92 4.79 25.58
N GLN A 50 -11.18 4.39 26.60
CA GLN A 50 -9.72 4.25 26.53
C GLN A 50 -9.33 3.12 25.59
N ALA A 51 -9.94 1.93 25.74
CA ALA A 51 -9.69 0.79 24.87
C ALA A 51 -10.01 1.10 23.39
N TYR A 52 -11.09 1.83 23.14
CA TYR A 52 -11.43 2.30 21.79
C TYR A 52 -10.36 3.24 21.23
N THR A 53 -9.96 4.27 21.99
CA THR A 53 -8.94 5.24 21.55
C THR A 53 -7.62 4.55 21.20
N GLU A 54 -7.22 3.56 22.01
CA GLU A 54 -6.01 2.76 21.76
C GLU A 54 -6.14 1.92 20.48
N ALA A 55 -7.24 1.18 20.34
CA ALA A 55 -7.49 0.36 19.15
C ALA A 55 -7.61 1.21 17.87
N HIS A 56 -8.31 2.35 17.94
CA HIS A 56 -8.42 3.27 16.82
C HIS A 56 -7.04 3.76 16.38
N ARG A 57 -6.18 4.16 17.33
CA ARG A 57 -4.82 4.61 17.01
C ARG A 57 -4.00 3.51 16.33
N GLU A 58 -4.08 2.28 16.81
CA GLU A 58 -3.39 1.14 16.21
C GLU A 58 -3.88 0.89 14.78
N TRP A 59 -5.20 0.84 14.56
CA TRP A 59 -5.78 0.59 13.25
C TRP A 59 -5.48 1.71 12.25
N SER A 60 -5.59 2.96 12.67
CA SER A 60 -5.28 4.12 11.84
C SER A 60 -3.80 4.17 11.45
N THR A 61 -2.90 3.76 12.36
CA THR A 61 -1.47 3.64 12.08
C THR A 61 -1.20 2.50 11.10
N GLY A 62 -1.72 1.30 11.37
CA GLY A 62 -1.53 0.13 10.53
C GLY A 62 -2.09 0.30 9.11
N ALA A 63 -3.22 1.00 8.95
CA ALA A 63 -3.77 1.30 7.62
C ALA A 63 -2.86 2.22 6.80
N ARG A 64 -2.13 3.14 7.44
CA ARG A 64 -1.14 4.01 6.78
C ARG A 64 0.10 3.22 6.40
N GLU A 65 0.68 2.49 7.35
CA GLU A 65 1.87 1.65 7.13
C GLU A 65 1.65 0.62 6.03
N PHE A 66 0.48 -0.01 5.99
CA PHE A 66 0.09 -0.94 4.93
C PHE A 66 0.10 -0.29 3.54
N ALA A 67 -0.50 0.91 3.40
CA ALA A 67 -0.52 1.62 2.13
C ALA A 67 0.87 2.04 1.67
N ASP A 68 1.67 2.58 2.60
CA ASP A 68 3.03 3.05 2.32
C ASP A 68 3.94 1.89 1.89
N GLY A 69 3.89 0.75 2.59
CA GLY A 69 4.67 -0.44 2.25
C GLY A 69 4.32 -1.02 0.88
N VAL A 70 3.05 -1.00 0.49
CA VAL A 70 2.62 -1.43 -0.85
C VAL A 70 3.16 -0.48 -1.92
N ALA A 71 3.10 0.83 -1.68
CA ALA A 71 3.64 1.82 -2.62
C ALA A 71 5.16 1.67 -2.79
N GLU A 72 5.89 1.43 -1.71
CA GLU A 72 7.34 1.17 -1.74
C GLU A 72 7.68 -0.08 -2.54
N MET A 73 6.96 -1.19 -2.29
CA MET A 73 7.14 -2.44 -3.03
C MET A 73 6.90 -2.25 -4.53
N SER A 74 5.88 -1.47 -4.91
CA SER A 74 5.60 -1.16 -6.32
C SER A 74 6.72 -0.40 -7.00
N ASP A 75 7.21 0.64 -6.34
CA ASP A 75 8.30 1.45 -6.86
C ASP A 75 9.59 0.62 -7.04
N ALA A 76 9.89 -0.26 -6.08
CA ALA A 76 11.01 -1.18 -6.16
C ALA A 76 10.89 -2.14 -7.37
N ALA A 77 9.70 -2.70 -7.61
CA ALA A 77 9.44 -3.59 -8.74
C ALA A 77 9.57 -2.87 -10.09
N ARG A 78 9.02 -1.65 -10.22
CA ARG A 78 9.19 -0.81 -11.41
C ARG A 78 10.66 -0.53 -11.70
N LYS A 79 11.42 -0.10 -10.68
CA LYS A 79 12.87 0.14 -10.80
C LYS A 79 13.63 -1.12 -11.24
N ALA A 80 13.28 -2.28 -10.70
CA ALA A 80 13.89 -3.55 -11.08
C ALA A 80 13.62 -3.87 -12.56
N HIS A 81 12.36 -3.76 -12.99
CA HIS A 81 11.97 -4.00 -14.38
C HIS A 81 12.72 -3.10 -15.37
N GLU A 82 12.79 -1.78 -15.11
CA GLU A 82 13.53 -0.87 -16.00
C GLU A 82 15.03 -1.18 -16.08
N ARG A 83 15.65 -1.62 -14.97
CA ARG A 83 17.07 -2.00 -14.94
C ARG A 83 17.30 -3.25 -15.79
N TYR A 84 16.44 -4.27 -15.66
CA TYR A 84 16.54 -5.48 -16.46
C TYR A 84 16.30 -5.21 -17.95
N THR A 85 15.26 -4.45 -18.30
CA THR A 85 14.95 -4.11 -19.69
C THR A 85 16.10 -3.32 -20.34
N ARG A 86 16.68 -2.34 -19.64
CA ARG A 86 17.87 -1.62 -20.12
C ARG A 86 19.08 -2.53 -20.31
N ALA A 87 19.35 -3.42 -19.37
CA ALA A 87 20.47 -4.36 -19.48
C ALA A 87 20.31 -5.29 -20.70
N VAL A 88 19.09 -5.78 -20.95
CA VAL A 88 18.79 -6.61 -22.13
C VAL A 88 18.97 -5.81 -23.42
N ASP A 89 18.43 -4.59 -23.51
CA ASP A 89 18.56 -3.74 -24.69
C ASP A 89 20.03 -3.40 -25.01
N LEU A 90 20.81 -3.02 -24.00
CA LEU A 90 22.25 -2.76 -24.15
C LEU A 90 23.00 -3.99 -24.66
N ASN A 91 22.74 -5.17 -24.07
CA ASN A 91 23.35 -6.41 -24.53
C ASN A 91 22.99 -6.74 -25.98
N LEU A 92 21.75 -6.47 -26.39
CA LEU A 92 21.30 -6.69 -27.77
C LEU A 92 21.96 -5.72 -28.75
N ARG A 93 22.17 -4.46 -28.39
CA ARG A 93 22.88 -3.47 -29.23
C ARG A 93 24.35 -3.87 -29.41
N MET A 94 25.03 -4.19 -28.31
CA MET A 94 26.41 -4.68 -28.32
C MET A 94 26.58 -5.92 -29.22
N TRP A 95 25.62 -6.85 -29.17
CA TRP A 95 25.62 -8.03 -30.04
C TRP A 95 25.39 -7.73 -31.52
N ARG A 96 24.66 -6.65 -31.84
CA ARG A 96 24.43 -6.22 -33.23
C ARG A 96 25.57 -5.35 -33.80
N GLY A 97 26.55 -4.98 -32.97
CA GLY A 97 27.68 -4.16 -33.40
C GLY A 97 27.35 -2.68 -33.59
N GLU A 98 26.24 -2.22 -33.00
CA GLU A 98 25.91 -0.80 -32.80
C GLU A 98 26.33 -0.34 -31.41
#